data_AF-A0A5J5Q3H4-F1
#
_entry.id   AF-A0A5J5Q3H4-F1
#
_cell.length_a   1.000
_cell.length_b   1.000
_cell.length_c   1.000
_cell.angle_alpha   90.00
_cell.angle_beta   90.00
_cell.angle_gamma   90.00
#
_symmetry.space_group_name_H-M   'P 1'
#
loop_
_entity.id
_entity.type
_entity.pdbx_description
1 polymer ?
#
loop_
_entity_poly.entity_id
_entity_poly.type
_entity_poly.pdbx_seq_one_letter_code
_entity_poly.pdbx_strand_id
1 'polypeptide(L)'
;MDESLRTAARTGNVSDLYSLIQRNGNVLRSFDEVEFMETPLHVAAEEGCIGFAMEMMNLKPSFARKLNQQGLSPIHIAVKKGHKEMVLRFLEIDKDLVRVKGKKGKTPLHLISKVGNPDGLVDRLLEVCPQSIKNVTTRNRTALHIAAENNRLDSFQVLIRTLKKKDYCQEVVNRKDEDGNTALHIAAINNQPQMLKLLLECKADKHETNEAGLTALEAAHQLNNIESISILRDCFSPRISNFKYKLKKQIGKYVAKASSLIFDDVDNISSEDRSTLLIILGLLLTASFQVTLSPPGGVVQGENFSKSKGAYDANAPGKSVLGEVNYLRFFVPTYFVFMTAFFLTLALLKPFPIGFRTALQILLAVFALCFHLSISFIAPTLLAVIIISIVSMLFGLLLVLMGITNRVSKLSISILGFGLCPWILIFLLNEFWEVTILIVGYCLYFMIVFLGGSDPRPLIESSIFLGCWLFISLCRFCIKQCCARCNS
;
A
#
# COMPACT_ATOMS: atom_id res chain seq x y z
N MET A 1 32.44 31.96 35.11
CA MET A 1 31.55 31.31 36.10
C MET A 1 32.42 30.67 37.16
N ASP A 2 32.11 30.91 38.43
CA ASP A 2 32.77 30.25 39.56
C ASP A 2 32.64 28.72 39.47
N GLU A 3 33.70 27.98 39.79
CA GLU A 3 33.74 26.51 39.62
C GLU A 3 32.82 25.80 40.61
N SER A 4 32.60 26.36 41.80
CA SER A 4 31.62 25.81 42.75
C SER A 4 30.19 25.91 42.21
N LEU A 5 29.82 27.07 41.62
CA LEU A 5 28.52 27.24 40.98
C LEU A 5 28.36 26.36 39.74
N ARG A 6 29.42 26.20 38.94
CA ARG A 6 29.45 25.26 37.81
C ARG A 6 29.21 23.83 38.27
N THR A 7 29.87 23.42 39.36
CA THR A 7 29.75 22.08 39.94
C THR A 7 28.34 21.82 40.47
N ALA A 8 27.77 22.77 41.21
CA ALA A 8 26.39 22.67 41.70
C ALA A 8 25.37 22.50 40.55
N ALA A 9 25.55 23.26 39.46
CA ALA A 9 24.71 23.13 38.27
C ALA A 9 24.88 21.79 37.55
N ARG A 10 26.12 21.28 37.49
CA ARG A 10 26.45 20.01 36.85
C ARG A 10 25.90 18.80 37.63
N THR A 11 25.93 18.85 38.95
CA THR A 11 25.39 17.78 39.83
C THR A 11 23.90 17.95 40.12
N GLY A 12 23.32 19.11 39.80
CA GLY A 12 21.94 19.44 40.10
C GLY A 12 21.67 19.72 41.57
N ASN A 13 22.69 20.04 42.37
CA ASN A 13 22.55 20.27 43.81
C ASN A 13 22.03 21.69 44.12
N VAL A 14 20.73 21.78 44.41
CA VAL A 14 20.06 23.03 44.77
C VAL A 14 20.53 23.56 46.14
N SER A 15 20.88 22.69 47.08
CA SER A 15 21.40 23.11 48.39
C SER A 15 22.75 23.82 48.26
N ASP A 16 23.62 23.32 47.37
CA ASP A 16 24.91 23.97 47.10
C ASP A 16 24.70 25.36 46.48
N LEU A 17 23.75 25.50 45.55
CA LEU A 17 23.37 26.80 44.98
C LEU A 17 22.97 27.79 46.09
N TYR A 18 22.10 27.39 47.02
CA TYR A 18 21.69 28.25 48.12
C TYR A 18 22.84 28.56 49.09
N SER A 19 23.75 27.62 49.34
CA SER A 19 24.96 27.89 50.14
C SER A 19 25.85 28.95 49.50
N LEU A 20 25.97 28.94 48.16
CA LEU A 20 26.75 29.93 47.40
C LEU A 20 26.07 31.31 47.42
N ILE A 21 24.74 31.35 47.31
CA ILE A 21 23.96 32.59 47.43
C ILE A 21 24.09 33.17 48.85
N GLN A 22 24.07 32.32 49.88
CA GLN A 22 24.26 32.78 51.26
C GLN A 22 25.66 33.36 51.49
N ARG A 23 26.70 32.76 50.90
CA ARG A 23 28.08 33.28 50.94
C ARG A 23 28.23 34.58 50.15
N ASN A 24 27.54 34.70 49.02
CA ASN A 24 27.58 35.88 48.17
C ASN A 24 26.22 36.10 47.48
N GLY A 25 25.42 37.03 48.02
CA GLY A 25 24.08 37.34 47.47
C GLY A 25 24.10 37.89 46.04
N ASN A 26 25.25 38.36 45.55
CA ASN A 26 25.44 38.86 44.19
C ASN A 26 26.05 37.82 43.23
N VAL A 27 26.15 36.54 43.62
CA VAL A 27 26.82 35.48 42.83
C VAL A 27 26.26 35.34 41.41
N LEU A 28 24.98 35.67 41.19
CA LEU A 28 24.33 35.60 39.87
C LEU A 28 24.37 36.92 39.07
N ARG A 29 24.79 38.04 39.68
CA ARG A 29 24.72 39.38 39.06
C ARG A 29 25.72 39.56 37.92
N SER A 30 26.92 38.98 38.06
CA SER A 30 27.98 39.07 37.04
C SER A 30 27.56 38.50 35.69
N PHE A 31 26.54 37.64 35.67
CA PHE A 31 26.04 37.06 34.43
C PHE A 31 25.15 38.01 33.63
N ASP A 32 24.68 39.12 34.18
CA ASP A 32 23.89 40.10 33.41
C ASP A 32 24.79 41.03 32.58
N GLU A 33 26.05 41.21 32.97
CA GLU A 33 26.99 42.17 32.37
C GLU A 33 27.53 41.74 31.00
N VAL A 34 27.60 40.43 30.74
CA VAL A 34 28.17 39.87 29.51
C VAL A 34 27.04 39.35 28.63
N GLU A 35 26.91 39.81 27.38
CA GLU A 35 25.83 39.38 26.49
C GLU A 35 25.84 37.88 26.19
N PHE A 36 27.00 37.34 25.82
CA PHE A 36 27.20 35.93 25.48
C PHE A 36 28.04 35.21 26.52
N MET A 37 27.41 34.41 27.38
CA MET A 37 28.14 33.58 28.33
C MET A 37 27.39 32.34 28.74
N GLU A 38 28.16 31.32 29.12
CA GLU A 38 27.61 30.11 29.71
C GLU A 38 27.14 30.38 31.16
N THR A 39 25.84 30.22 31.39
CA THR A 39 25.20 30.38 32.71
C THR A 39 25.03 29.02 33.39
N PRO A 40 24.77 28.98 34.71
CA PRO A 40 24.43 27.74 35.41
C PRO A 40 23.25 26.99 34.77
N LEU A 41 22.29 27.72 34.19
CA LEU A 41 21.15 27.12 33.49
C LEU A 41 21.55 26.41 32.19
N HIS A 42 22.60 26.87 31.49
CA HIS A 42 23.14 26.14 30.34
C HIS A 42 23.76 24.80 30.75
N VAL A 43 24.53 24.79 31.86
CA VAL A 43 25.17 23.58 32.37
C VAL A 43 24.13 22.60 32.88
N ALA A 44 23.16 23.05 33.69
CA ALA A 44 22.05 22.22 34.10
C ALA A 44 21.28 21.68 32.89
N ALA A 45 21.13 22.49 31.82
CA ALA A 45 20.50 22.05 30.58
C ALA A 45 21.31 21.06 29.75
N GLU A 46 22.62 21.05 29.91
CA GLU A 46 23.51 20.08 29.29
C GLU A 46 23.46 18.73 29.99
N GLU A 47 23.41 18.73 31.32
CA GLU A 47 23.40 17.53 32.17
C GLU A 47 21.99 16.95 32.41
N GLY A 48 20.93 17.70 32.10
CA GLY A 48 19.56 17.25 32.32
C GLY A 48 19.08 17.40 33.77
N CYS A 49 19.73 18.25 34.58
CA CYS A 49 19.36 18.51 35.98
C CYS A 49 18.09 19.38 36.09
N ILE A 50 16.91 18.76 35.94
CA ILE A 50 15.62 19.47 35.90
C ILE A 50 15.36 20.30 37.16
N GLY A 51 15.50 19.72 38.36
CA GLY A 51 15.22 20.43 39.62
C GLY A 51 16.04 21.71 39.76
N PHE A 52 17.34 21.62 39.51
CA PHE A 52 18.24 22.78 39.50
C PHE A 52 17.86 23.80 38.43
N ALA A 53 17.52 23.33 37.21
CA ALA A 53 17.13 24.21 36.12
C ALA A 53 15.85 25.00 36.42
N MET A 54 14.85 24.36 37.04
CA MET A 54 13.60 25.03 37.45
C MET A 54 13.89 26.08 38.52
N GLU A 55 14.69 25.72 39.53
CA GLU A 55 15.06 26.65 40.60
C GLU A 55 15.83 27.86 40.05
N MET A 56 16.77 27.63 39.13
CA MET A 56 17.53 28.69 38.48
C MET A 56 16.63 29.61 37.63
N MET A 57 15.61 29.06 36.95
CA MET A 57 14.63 29.87 36.22
C MET A 57 13.74 30.69 37.16
N ASN A 58 13.41 30.18 38.35
CA ASN A 58 12.67 30.94 39.36
C ASN A 58 13.51 32.11 39.91
N LEU A 59 14.78 31.85 40.23
CA LEU A 59 15.70 32.86 40.78
C LEU A 59 16.12 33.90 39.74
N LYS A 60 16.38 33.47 38.49
CA LYS A 60 16.87 34.35 37.43
C LYS A 60 16.27 33.99 36.05
N PRO A 61 15.01 34.36 35.77
CA PRO A 61 14.34 34.04 34.51
C PRO A 61 15.09 34.50 33.25
N SER A 62 15.88 35.58 33.34
CA SER A 62 16.68 36.11 32.21
C SER A 62 17.67 35.08 31.64
N PHE A 63 18.11 34.10 32.43
CA PHE A 63 19.04 33.06 31.97
C PHE A 63 18.43 32.13 30.93
N ALA A 64 17.10 31.97 30.89
CA ALA A 64 16.43 31.07 29.95
C ALA A 64 16.57 31.51 28.48
N ARG A 65 16.80 32.81 28.25
CA ARG A 65 16.94 33.42 26.92
C ARG A 65 18.38 33.81 26.59
N LYS A 66 19.27 33.82 27.58
CA LYS A 66 20.68 34.17 27.39
C LYS A 66 21.35 33.15 26.47
N LEU A 67 22.27 33.62 25.64
CA LEU A 67 23.04 32.76 24.74
C LEU A 67 24.44 32.54 25.31
N ASN A 68 24.94 31.30 25.21
CA ASN A 68 26.34 31.01 25.47
C ASN A 68 27.24 31.42 24.30
N GLN A 69 28.55 31.20 24.42
CA GLN A 69 29.54 31.55 23.38
C GLN A 69 29.34 30.80 22.06
N GLN A 70 28.65 29.65 22.09
CA GLN A 70 28.24 28.88 20.91
C GLN A 70 26.97 29.45 20.26
N GLY A 71 26.36 30.47 20.86
CA GLY A 71 25.11 31.11 20.44
C GLY A 71 23.88 30.25 20.72
N LEU A 72 23.91 29.39 21.74
CA LEU A 72 22.80 28.53 22.12
C LEU A 72 22.21 29.00 23.45
N SER A 73 20.89 29.01 23.57
CA SER A 73 20.22 29.18 24.86
C SER A 73 20.05 27.82 25.58
N PRO A 74 19.66 27.78 26.85
CA PRO A 74 19.50 26.52 27.59
C PRO A 74 18.53 25.52 26.91
N ILE A 75 17.39 25.98 26.37
CA ILE A 75 16.47 25.10 25.63
C ILE A 75 17.10 24.51 24.35
N HIS A 76 17.99 25.25 23.69
CA HIS A 76 18.72 24.72 22.53
C HIS A 76 19.70 23.61 22.94
N ILE A 77 20.37 23.75 24.09
CA ILE A 77 21.25 22.72 24.64
C ILE A 77 20.44 21.48 25.00
N ALA A 78 19.33 21.63 25.72
CA ALA A 78 18.47 20.52 26.13
C ALA A 78 17.96 19.74 24.90
N VAL A 79 17.51 20.43 23.83
CA VAL A 79 17.13 19.79 22.55
C VAL A 79 18.31 19.04 21.93
N LYS A 80 19.49 19.66 21.86
CA LYS A 80 20.69 19.05 21.27
C LYS A 80 21.15 17.80 22.03
N LYS A 81 20.97 17.78 23.35
CA LYS A 81 21.36 16.67 24.24
C LYS A 81 20.28 15.59 24.38
N GLY A 82 19.08 15.82 23.85
CA GLY A 82 17.98 14.86 23.91
C GLY A 82 17.23 14.87 25.24
N HIS A 83 17.41 15.90 26.08
CA HIS A 83 16.74 16.02 27.38
C HIS A 83 15.29 16.48 27.20
N LYS A 84 14.44 15.61 26.66
CA LYS A 84 13.04 15.90 26.34
C LYS A 84 12.28 16.50 27.51
N GLU A 85 12.31 15.85 28.66
CA GLU A 85 11.52 16.27 29.82
C GLU A 85 11.91 17.68 30.26
N MET A 86 13.19 18.01 30.20
CA MET A 86 13.66 19.37 30.46
C MET A 86 13.13 20.39 29.46
N VAL A 87 13.09 20.06 28.16
CA VAL A 87 12.48 20.93 27.15
C VAL A 87 11.00 21.17 27.47
N LEU A 88 10.26 20.13 27.88
CA LEU A 88 8.86 20.26 28.27
C LEU A 88 8.71 21.18 29.49
N ARG A 89 9.50 20.97 30.54
CA ARG A 89 9.49 21.79 31.75
C ARG A 89 9.86 23.25 31.48
N PHE A 90 10.82 23.52 30.59
CA PHE A 90 11.11 24.88 30.13
C PHE A 90 9.91 25.55 29.47
N LEU A 91 9.19 24.83 28.60
CA LEU A 91 8.02 25.35 27.89
C LEU A 91 6.79 25.49 28.78
N GLU A 92 6.69 24.72 29.86
CA GLU A 92 5.66 24.88 30.88
C GLU A 92 5.83 26.17 31.67
N ILE A 93 7.08 26.55 31.99
CA ILE A 93 7.37 27.82 32.64
C ILE A 93 7.21 28.99 31.65
N ASP A 94 7.79 28.87 30.46
CA ASP A 94 7.79 29.94 29.46
C ASP A 94 7.62 29.39 28.05
N LYS A 95 6.40 29.46 27.54
CA LYS A 95 6.02 28.97 26.20
C LYS A 95 6.74 29.73 25.08
N ASP A 96 7.14 30.97 25.30
CA ASP A 96 7.81 31.78 24.28
C ASP A 96 9.26 31.32 24.02
N LEU A 97 9.80 30.44 24.86
CA LEU A 97 11.10 29.81 24.63
C LEU A 97 11.17 29.01 23.33
N VAL A 98 10.02 28.51 22.83
CA VAL A 98 9.92 27.82 21.52
C VAL A 98 10.33 28.71 20.33
N ARG A 99 10.33 30.04 20.51
CA ARG A 99 10.67 31.02 19.47
C ARG A 99 12.04 31.67 19.67
N VAL A 100 12.76 31.33 20.74
CA VAL A 100 14.09 31.89 21.00
C VAL A 100 15.02 31.51 19.85
N LYS A 101 15.72 32.51 19.31
CA LYS A 101 16.65 32.34 18.19
C LYS A 101 18.07 32.27 18.73
N GLY A 102 18.75 31.15 18.48
CA GLY A 102 20.18 31.01 18.68
C GLY A 102 21.00 31.34 17.43
N LYS A 103 22.19 30.77 17.36
CA LYS A 103 23.15 30.93 16.26
C LYS A 103 22.49 30.66 14.89
N LYS A 104 22.75 31.55 13.93
CA LYS A 104 22.15 31.56 12.58
C LYS A 104 20.62 31.72 12.57
N GLY A 105 20.03 32.25 13.65
CA GLY A 105 18.58 32.44 13.77
C GLY A 105 17.80 31.13 13.95
N LYS A 106 18.47 30.04 14.34
CA LYS A 106 17.82 28.74 14.56
C LYS A 106 16.98 28.79 15.83
N THR A 107 15.79 28.23 15.75
CA THR A 107 14.88 28.03 16.90
C THR A 107 14.99 26.59 17.41
N PRO A 108 14.41 26.25 18.58
CA PRO A 108 14.30 24.87 19.04
C PRO A 108 13.71 23.92 17.99
N LEU A 109 12.67 24.35 17.25
CA LEU A 109 12.06 23.56 16.18
C LEU A 109 13.07 23.23 15.06
N HIS A 110 13.89 24.20 14.65
CA HIS A 110 14.94 23.97 13.66
C HIS A 110 16.01 22.98 14.15
N LEU A 111 16.38 23.03 15.44
CA LEU A 111 17.35 22.09 16.00
C LEU A 111 16.80 20.67 16.09
N ILE A 112 15.56 20.49 16.57
CA ILE A 112 14.97 19.15 16.64
C ILE A 112 14.76 18.57 15.23
N SER A 113 14.38 19.38 14.23
CA SER A 113 14.32 18.92 12.83
C SER A 113 15.68 18.51 12.25
N LYS A 114 16.79 18.99 12.83
CA LYS A 114 18.15 18.55 12.46
C LYS A 114 18.51 17.23 13.14
N VAL A 115 18.24 17.10 14.43
CA VAL A 115 18.64 15.94 15.24
C VAL A 115 17.74 14.72 15.00
N GLY A 116 16.45 14.95 14.74
CA GLY A 116 15.41 13.92 14.66
C GLY A 116 14.28 14.18 15.64
N ASN A 117 13.21 13.39 15.57
CA ASN A 117 12.05 13.50 16.45
C ASN A 117 11.89 12.27 17.36
N PRO A 118 12.90 11.95 18.21
CA PRO A 118 12.69 10.92 19.22
C PRO A 118 11.57 11.36 20.16
N ASP A 119 10.65 10.43 20.44
CA ASP A 119 9.58 10.59 21.43
C ASP A 119 8.60 11.76 21.19
N GLY A 120 8.44 12.23 19.95
CA GLY A 120 7.38 13.16 19.56
C GLY A 120 7.57 14.62 20.03
N LEU A 121 8.81 15.06 20.27
CA LEU A 121 9.08 16.44 20.71
C LEU A 121 8.67 17.49 19.66
N VAL A 122 8.76 17.19 18.36
CA VAL A 122 8.27 18.07 17.28
C VAL A 122 6.77 18.31 17.42
N ASP A 123 5.98 17.26 17.66
CA ASP A 123 4.53 17.37 17.89
C ASP A 123 4.26 18.32 19.06
N ARG A 124 4.99 18.14 20.16
CA ARG A 124 4.82 18.96 21.37
C ARG A 124 5.21 20.43 21.18
N LEU A 125 6.31 20.73 20.46
CA LEU A 125 6.66 22.11 20.12
C LEU A 125 5.59 22.79 19.26
N LEU A 126 5.00 22.04 18.33
CA LEU A 126 3.95 22.54 17.44
C LEU A 126 2.59 22.67 18.14
N GLU A 127 2.30 21.85 19.15
CA GLU A 127 1.15 22.04 20.05
C GLU A 127 1.27 23.33 20.85
N VAL A 128 2.45 23.62 21.42
CA VAL A 128 2.70 24.83 22.20
C VAL A 128 2.65 26.08 21.31
N CYS A 129 3.25 26.02 20.12
CA CYS A 129 3.24 27.14 19.19
C CYS A 129 3.18 26.66 17.72
N PRO A 130 1.97 26.52 17.14
CA PRO A 130 1.81 26.06 15.75
C PRO A 130 2.47 26.99 14.73
N GLN A 131 2.56 28.29 15.04
CA GLN A 131 3.17 29.32 14.18
C GLN A 131 4.69 29.19 14.10
N SER A 132 5.33 28.44 15.01
CA SER A 132 6.77 28.19 14.99
C SER A 132 7.23 27.52 13.70
N ILE A 133 6.36 26.75 13.03
CA ILE A 133 6.65 26.08 11.75
C ILE A 133 6.96 27.05 10.59
N LYS A 134 6.47 28.30 10.68
CA LYS A 134 6.73 29.36 9.70
C LYS A 134 8.07 30.06 9.91
N ASN A 135 8.75 29.79 11.01
CA ASN A 135 9.99 30.49 11.35
C ASN A 135 11.08 30.06 10.37
N VAL A 136 11.97 31.01 10.08
CA VAL A 136 13.08 30.80 9.16
C VAL A 136 14.39 31.17 9.83
N THR A 137 15.44 30.47 9.43
CA THR A 137 16.83 30.82 9.81
C THR A 137 17.32 32.05 9.03
N THR A 138 18.54 32.49 9.33
CA THR A 138 19.24 33.55 8.57
C THR A 138 19.39 33.24 7.07
N ARG A 139 19.43 31.96 6.68
CA ARG A 139 19.47 31.51 5.27
C ARG A 139 18.09 31.24 4.68
N ASN A 140 17.05 31.86 5.24
CA ASN A 140 15.64 31.63 4.92
C ASN A 140 15.15 30.15 4.99
N ARG A 141 15.94 29.24 5.58
CA ARG A 141 15.55 27.82 5.71
C ARG A 141 14.46 27.64 6.77
N THR A 142 13.40 26.93 6.41
CA THR A 142 12.36 26.43 7.32
C THR A 142 12.77 25.10 7.97
N ALA A 143 12.00 24.62 8.94
CA ALA A 143 12.17 23.30 9.53
C ALA A 143 12.10 22.15 8.50
N LEU A 144 11.29 22.28 7.43
CA LEU A 144 11.23 21.30 6.34
C LEU A 144 12.56 21.18 5.59
N HIS A 145 13.19 22.31 5.26
CA HIS A 145 14.49 22.32 4.59
C HIS A 145 15.55 21.59 5.43
N ILE A 146 15.59 21.88 6.73
CA ILE A 146 16.56 21.29 7.66
C ILE A 146 16.31 19.78 7.82
N ALA A 147 15.04 19.36 7.93
CA ALA A 147 14.70 17.93 8.02
C ALA A 147 15.07 17.17 6.73
N ALA A 148 14.83 17.74 5.55
CA ALA A 148 15.23 17.15 4.27
C ALA A 148 16.76 17.09 4.12
N GLU A 149 17.46 18.17 4.46
CA GLU A 149 18.93 18.23 4.41
C GLU A 149 19.58 17.15 5.29
N ASN A 150 18.99 16.83 6.45
CA ASN A 150 19.55 15.87 7.41
C ASN A 150 18.86 14.49 7.35
N ASN A 151 18.06 14.22 6.32
CA ASN A 151 17.31 12.96 6.12
C ASN A 151 16.47 12.54 7.36
N ARG A 152 15.86 13.51 8.04
CA ARG A 152 15.03 13.28 9.24
C ARG A 152 13.56 13.08 8.88
N LEU A 153 13.25 11.91 8.32
CA LEU A 153 11.89 11.58 7.86
C LEU A 153 10.85 11.61 8.99
N ASP A 154 11.23 11.14 10.18
CA ASP A 154 10.44 11.19 11.41
C ASP A 154 9.90 12.60 11.70
N SER A 155 10.77 13.59 11.67
CA SER A 155 10.46 15.00 11.89
C SER A 155 9.66 15.56 10.70
N PHE A 156 10.07 15.18 9.48
CA PHE A 156 9.45 15.62 8.24
C PHE A 156 7.97 15.23 8.14
N GLN A 157 7.63 13.98 8.51
CA GLN A 157 6.26 13.49 8.50
C GLN A 157 5.35 14.28 9.44
N VAL A 158 5.83 14.62 10.64
CA VAL A 158 5.08 15.42 11.62
C VAL A 158 4.88 16.86 11.11
N LEU A 159 5.92 17.48 10.55
CA LEU A 159 5.82 18.81 9.97
C LEU A 159 4.78 18.83 8.83
N ILE A 160 4.84 17.87 7.90
CA ILE A 160 3.91 17.74 6.78
C ILE A 160 2.47 17.49 7.27
N ARG A 161 2.27 16.55 8.20
CA ARG A 161 0.95 16.28 8.80
C ARG A 161 0.34 17.53 9.43
N THR A 162 1.17 18.33 10.09
CA THR A 162 0.75 19.60 10.71
C THR A 162 0.39 20.64 9.67
N LEU A 163 1.21 20.78 8.61
CA LEU A 163 0.98 21.75 7.52
C LEU A 163 -0.27 21.44 6.70
N LYS A 164 -0.55 20.16 6.38
CA LYS A 164 -1.73 19.76 5.59
C LYS A 164 -3.07 20.29 6.14
N LYS A 165 -3.13 20.63 7.43
CA LYS A 165 -4.33 21.13 8.11
C LYS A 165 -4.42 22.65 8.16
N LYS A 166 -3.51 23.38 7.52
CA LYS A 166 -3.35 24.84 7.65
C LYS A 166 -3.41 25.53 6.30
N ASP A 167 -4.03 26.71 6.26
CA ASP A 167 -4.20 27.48 5.02
C ASP A 167 -2.88 27.97 4.42
N TYR A 168 -1.86 28.16 5.27
CA TYR A 168 -0.51 28.53 4.87
C TYR A 168 0.38 27.33 4.45
N CYS A 169 -0.19 26.15 4.20
CA CYS A 169 0.57 24.97 3.75
C CYS A 169 1.40 25.27 2.50
N GLN A 170 0.77 25.84 1.47
CA GLN A 170 1.43 26.17 0.20
C GLN A 170 2.57 27.17 0.39
N GLU A 171 2.32 28.21 1.20
CA GLU A 171 3.33 29.21 1.54
C GLU A 171 4.58 28.55 2.13
N VAL A 172 4.43 27.66 3.12
CA VAL A 172 5.58 27.06 3.83
C VAL A 172 6.29 25.98 3.02
N VAL A 173 5.53 25.18 2.26
CA VAL A 173 6.07 24.08 1.43
C VAL A 173 6.89 24.62 0.24
N ASN A 174 6.45 25.73 -0.34
CA ASN A 174 7.10 26.37 -1.49
C ASN A 174 8.05 27.52 -1.10
N ARG A 175 8.27 27.76 0.20
CA ARG A 175 9.33 28.70 0.64
C ARG A 175 10.66 28.27 0.05
N LYS A 176 11.40 29.25 -0.48
CA LYS A 176 12.76 29.10 -0.97
C LYS A 176 13.75 29.50 0.11
N ASP A 177 14.84 28.75 0.23
CA ASP A 177 15.99 29.16 1.03
C ASP A 177 16.85 30.23 0.32
N GLU A 178 17.98 30.60 0.92
CA GLU A 178 18.92 31.59 0.39
C GLU A 178 19.45 31.24 -1.02
N ASP A 179 19.52 29.95 -1.38
CA ASP A 179 19.98 29.47 -2.68
C ASP A 179 18.81 29.29 -3.67
N GLY A 180 17.61 29.78 -3.32
CA GLY A 180 16.39 29.59 -4.09
C GLY A 180 15.79 28.18 -4.01
N ASN A 181 16.37 27.26 -3.24
CA ASN A 181 15.91 25.88 -3.18
C ASN A 181 14.67 25.77 -2.29
N THR A 182 13.63 25.09 -2.77
CA THR A 182 12.52 24.63 -1.92
C THR A 182 12.88 23.32 -1.22
N ALA A 183 12.09 22.90 -0.23
CA ALA A 183 12.26 21.58 0.39
C ALA A 183 12.15 20.43 -0.64
N LEU A 184 11.41 20.63 -1.74
CA LEU A 184 11.32 19.68 -2.85
C LEU A 184 12.65 19.54 -3.60
N HIS A 185 13.36 20.65 -3.83
CA HIS A 185 14.70 20.62 -4.42
C HIS A 185 15.67 19.83 -3.55
N ILE A 186 15.71 20.12 -2.24
CA ILE A 186 16.61 19.43 -1.31
C ILE A 186 16.32 17.92 -1.27
N ALA A 187 15.04 17.52 -1.19
CA ALA A 187 14.65 16.11 -1.21
C ALA A 187 15.00 15.42 -2.54
N ALA A 188 14.88 16.13 -3.67
CA ALA A 188 15.24 15.62 -4.99
C ALA A 188 16.76 15.45 -5.16
N ILE A 189 17.54 16.44 -4.69
CA ILE A 189 19.01 16.45 -4.71
C ILE A 189 19.60 15.36 -3.83
N ASN A 190 18.98 15.08 -2.68
CA ASN A 190 19.44 14.05 -1.75
C ASN A 190 18.88 12.65 -2.02
N ASN A 191 18.16 12.46 -3.14
CA ASN A 191 17.46 11.24 -3.51
C ASN A 191 16.55 10.65 -2.43
N GLN A 192 15.63 11.46 -1.89
CA GLN A 192 14.75 11.10 -0.77
C GLN A 192 13.30 10.85 -1.23
N PRO A 193 12.98 9.64 -1.75
CA PRO A 193 11.70 9.35 -2.42
C PRO A 193 10.47 9.55 -1.52
N GLN A 194 10.60 9.22 -0.24
CA GLN A 194 9.48 9.30 0.71
C GLN A 194 9.14 10.76 1.04
N MET A 195 10.16 11.62 1.22
CA MET A 195 9.94 13.05 1.44
C MET A 195 9.38 13.74 0.19
N LEU A 196 9.86 13.36 -1.00
CA LEU A 196 9.28 13.82 -2.27
C LEU A 196 7.79 13.52 -2.35
N LYS A 197 7.39 12.27 -2.11
CA LYS A 197 5.98 11.87 -2.12
C LYS A 197 5.15 12.70 -1.14
N LEU A 198 5.65 12.89 0.09
CA LEU A 198 4.96 13.69 1.11
C LEU A 198 4.79 15.16 0.72
N LEU A 199 5.81 15.77 0.09
CA LEU A 199 5.74 17.14 -0.43
C LEU A 199 4.76 17.27 -1.60
N LEU A 200 4.79 16.32 -2.53
CA LEU A 200 3.88 16.28 -3.68
C LEU A 200 2.42 16.06 -3.26
N GLU A 201 2.18 15.26 -2.21
CA GLU A 201 0.85 15.15 -1.58
C GLU A 201 0.37 16.47 -0.97
N CYS A 202 1.29 17.33 -0.52
CA CYS A 202 1.00 18.70 -0.10
C CYS A 202 0.88 19.68 -1.26
N LYS A 203 0.88 19.21 -2.51
CA LYS A 203 0.88 20.04 -3.72
C LYS A 203 2.07 21.02 -3.78
N ALA A 204 3.24 20.61 -3.30
CA ALA A 204 4.47 21.36 -3.53
C ALA A 204 4.61 21.69 -5.02
N ASP A 205 4.95 22.93 -5.33
CA ASP A 205 5.11 23.36 -6.71
C ASP A 205 6.43 22.80 -7.26
N LYS A 206 6.29 21.95 -8.26
CA LYS A 206 7.38 21.26 -8.96
C LYS A 206 8.02 22.10 -10.06
N HIS A 207 7.42 23.25 -10.40
CA HIS A 207 7.88 24.18 -11.42
C HIS A 207 8.69 25.34 -10.83
N GLU A 208 8.75 25.44 -9.50
CA GLU A 208 9.63 26.39 -8.84
C GLU A 208 11.08 26.10 -9.24
N THR A 209 11.79 27.16 -9.58
CA THR A 209 13.22 27.12 -9.90
C THR A 209 14.04 27.69 -8.75
N ASN A 210 15.23 27.12 -8.54
CA ASN A 210 16.24 27.69 -7.64
C ASN A 210 17.02 28.84 -8.32
N GLU A 211 18.01 29.41 -7.62
CA GLU A 211 18.81 30.52 -8.19
C GLU A 211 19.61 30.13 -9.43
N ALA A 212 19.92 28.85 -9.61
CA ALA A 212 20.55 28.32 -10.83
C ALA A 212 19.56 28.13 -11.99
N GLY A 213 18.28 28.48 -11.81
CA GLY A 213 17.23 28.32 -12.81
C GLY A 213 16.74 26.88 -12.97
N LEU A 214 17.11 25.97 -12.05
CA LEU A 214 16.77 24.55 -12.14
C LEU A 214 15.52 24.25 -11.31
N THR A 215 14.61 23.48 -11.89
CA THR A 215 13.52 22.82 -11.14
C THR A 215 14.05 21.64 -10.31
N ALA A 216 13.25 21.15 -9.36
CA ALA A 216 13.60 19.98 -8.57
C ALA A 216 13.86 18.72 -9.44
N LEU A 217 13.16 18.57 -10.57
CA LEU A 217 13.38 17.47 -11.51
C LEU A 217 14.73 17.61 -12.24
N GLU A 218 15.05 18.81 -12.70
CA GLU A 218 16.33 19.08 -13.38
C GLU A 218 17.53 18.91 -12.43
N ALA A 219 17.39 19.37 -11.18
CA ALA A 219 18.39 19.14 -10.14
C ALA A 219 18.60 17.64 -9.86
N ALA A 220 17.53 16.84 -9.82
CA ALA A 220 17.65 15.38 -9.70
C ALA A 220 18.31 14.73 -10.91
N HIS A 221 18.07 15.26 -12.12
CA HIS A 221 18.72 14.78 -13.35
C HIS A 221 20.22 15.03 -13.34
N GLN A 222 20.68 16.21 -12.92
CA GLN A 222 22.11 16.54 -12.85
C GLN A 222 22.90 15.57 -11.96
N LEU A 223 22.27 15.08 -10.89
CA LEU A 223 22.88 14.15 -9.93
C LEU A 223 22.56 12.68 -10.20
N ASN A 224 21.82 12.39 -11.28
CA ASN A 224 21.35 11.04 -11.64
C ASN A 224 20.58 10.32 -10.52
N ASN A 225 19.72 11.05 -9.81
CA ASN A 225 18.90 10.52 -8.72
C ASN A 225 17.66 9.80 -9.28
N ILE A 226 17.85 8.56 -9.74
CA ILE A 226 16.86 7.76 -10.50
C ILE A 226 15.48 7.69 -9.82
N GLU A 227 15.43 7.43 -8.52
CA GLU A 227 14.15 7.31 -7.80
C GLU A 227 13.41 8.64 -7.75
N SER A 228 14.15 9.73 -7.51
CA SER A 228 13.59 11.08 -7.49
C SER A 228 13.08 11.49 -8.87
N ILE A 229 13.85 11.20 -9.93
CA ILE A 229 13.45 11.43 -11.33
C ILE A 229 12.16 10.68 -11.64
N SER A 230 12.08 9.39 -11.26
CA SER A 230 10.90 8.55 -11.48
C SER A 230 9.66 9.13 -10.81
N ILE A 231 9.75 9.45 -9.51
CA ILE A 231 8.63 10.01 -8.73
C ILE A 231 8.18 11.36 -9.29
N LEU A 232 9.14 12.26 -9.57
CA LEU A 232 8.82 13.58 -10.08
C LEU A 232 8.15 13.46 -11.45
N ARG A 233 8.65 12.59 -12.35
CA ARG A 233 8.11 12.32 -13.70
C ARG A 233 6.69 11.74 -13.66
N ASP A 234 6.44 10.72 -12.86
CA ASP A 234 5.13 10.06 -12.76
C ASP A 234 4.04 11.03 -12.29
N CYS A 235 4.41 12.02 -11.47
CA CYS A 235 3.51 13.10 -11.04
C CYS A 235 3.32 14.22 -12.09
N PHE A 236 3.95 14.17 -13.27
CA PHE A 236 3.62 15.04 -14.41
C PHE A 236 2.38 14.59 -15.20
N SER A 237 1.78 13.44 -14.88
CA SER A 237 0.53 12.96 -15.50
C SER A 237 -0.67 12.99 -14.53
N PRO A 238 -1.14 14.17 -14.08
CA PRO A 238 -2.22 14.32 -13.08
C PRO A 238 -3.57 13.71 -13.52
N ARG A 239 -3.74 13.40 -14.81
CA ARG A 239 -5.00 12.92 -15.38
C ARG A 239 -5.26 11.45 -15.10
N ILE A 240 -4.21 10.61 -15.05
CA ILE A 240 -4.36 9.14 -15.06
C ILE A 240 -4.58 8.60 -13.64
N SER A 241 -3.87 9.11 -12.63
CA SER A 241 -3.99 8.65 -11.23
C SER A 241 -5.32 9.06 -10.58
N ASN A 242 -5.75 10.32 -10.80
CA ASN A 242 -7.03 10.81 -10.29
C ASN A 242 -8.22 10.13 -11.00
N PHE A 243 -8.09 9.86 -12.31
CA PHE A 243 -9.06 9.05 -13.05
C PHE A 243 -9.12 7.62 -12.52
N LYS A 244 -7.98 6.96 -12.28
CA LYS A 244 -7.92 5.59 -11.73
C LYS A 244 -8.57 5.49 -10.35
N TYR A 245 -8.32 6.44 -9.46
CA TYR A 245 -8.96 6.48 -8.13
C TYR A 245 -10.47 6.76 -8.21
N LYS A 246 -10.88 7.75 -9.02
CA LYS A 246 -12.29 8.13 -9.18
C LYS A 246 -13.10 7.02 -9.85
N LEU A 247 -12.54 6.36 -10.85
CA LEU A 247 -13.10 5.19 -11.53
C LEU A 247 -13.22 4.00 -10.57
N LYS A 248 -12.18 3.68 -9.80
CA LYS A 248 -12.22 2.62 -8.78
C LYS A 248 -13.32 2.86 -7.75
N LYS A 249 -13.48 4.11 -7.29
CA LYS A 249 -14.51 4.50 -6.33
C LYS A 249 -15.92 4.41 -6.92
N GLN A 250 -16.12 4.84 -8.17
CA GLN A 250 -17.41 4.71 -8.85
C GLN A 250 -17.77 3.25 -9.11
N ILE A 251 -16.85 2.45 -9.67
CA ILE A 251 -17.05 1.02 -9.90
C ILE A 251 -17.41 0.31 -8.59
N GLY A 252 -16.68 0.58 -7.50
CA GLY A 252 -16.99 0.00 -6.18
C GLY A 252 -18.42 0.30 -5.70
N LYS A 253 -18.92 1.52 -5.94
CA LYS A 253 -20.30 1.92 -5.56
C LYS A 253 -21.36 1.15 -6.36
N TYR A 254 -21.18 1.02 -7.68
CA TYR A 254 -22.11 0.29 -8.53
C TYR A 254 -22.08 -1.21 -8.24
N VAL A 255 -20.88 -1.79 -8.05
CA VAL A 255 -20.71 -3.20 -7.71
C VAL A 255 -21.33 -3.53 -6.36
N ALA A 256 -21.15 -2.67 -5.34
CA ALA A 256 -21.78 -2.86 -4.03
C ALA A 256 -23.31 -2.83 -4.12
N LYS A 257 -23.88 -1.89 -4.90
CA LYS A 257 -25.33 -1.78 -5.10
C LYS A 257 -25.91 -2.97 -5.90
N ALA A 258 -25.20 -3.44 -6.92
CA ALA A 258 -25.59 -4.64 -7.67
C ALA A 258 -25.52 -5.89 -6.78
N SER A 259 -24.52 -5.97 -5.89
CA SER A 259 -24.37 -7.12 -4.99
C SER A 259 -25.45 -7.21 -3.93
N SER A 260 -25.93 -6.09 -3.37
CA SER A 260 -27.01 -6.13 -2.39
C SER A 260 -28.31 -6.62 -3.04
N LEU A 261 -28.65 -6.08 -4.22
CA LEU A 261 -29.86 -6.48 -4.95
C LEU A 261 -29.92 -7.96 -5.32
N ILE A 262 -28.78 -8.61 -5.57
CA ILE A 262 -28.74 -10.00 -6.04
C ILE A 262 -28.65 -11.00 -4.87
N PHE A 263 -28.01 -10.61 -3.75
CA PHE A 263 -27.62 -11.57 -2.71
C PHE A 263 -28.25 -11.31 -1.33
N ASP A 264 -29.00 -10.22 -1.12
CA ASP A 264 -29.64 -9.91 0.17
C ASP A 264 -30.68 -10.98 0.55
N ASP A 265 -31.50 -11.46 -0.39
CA ASP A 265 -32.50 -12.50 -0.13
C ASP A 265 -31.87 -13.86 0.19
N VAL A 266 -30.72 -14.17 -0.44
CA VAL A 266 -29.99 -15.44 -0.27
C VAL A 266 -29.34 -15.54 1.12
N ASP A 267 -28.98 -14.41 1.72
CA ASP A 267 -28.41 -14.37 3.08
C ASP A 267 -29.43 -14.70 4.17
N ASN A 268 -30.71 -14.44 3.91
CA ASN A 268 -31.80 -14.57 4.88
C ASN A 268 -32.48 -15.96 4.87
N ILE A 269 -31.99 -16.89 4.06
CA ILE A 269 -32.54 -18.25 3.96
C ILE A 269 -32.26 -19.07 5.24
N SER A 270 -33.24 -19.85 5.69
CA SER A 270 -33.12 -20.75 6.85
C SER A 270 -32.03 -21.81 6.66
N SER A 271 -31.51 -22.39 7.73
CA SER A 271 -30.51 -23.46 7.63
C SER A 271 -31.05 -24.74 6.97
N GLU A 272 -32.34 -25.02 7.15
CA GLU A 272 -33.02 -26.19 6.59
C GLU A 272 -33.25 -26.03 5.09
N ASP A 273 -33.80 -24.88 4.67
CA ASP A 273 -33.98 -24.56 3.25
C ASP A 273 -32.65 -24.47 2.51
N ARG A 274 -31.61 -23.91 3.15
CA ARG A 274 -30.26 -23.84 2.58
C ARG A 274 -29.70 -25.24 2.31
N SER A 275 -29.90 -26.18 3.22
CA SER A 275 -29.40 -27.55 3.08
C SER A 275 -30.14 -28.28 1.95
N THR A 276 -31.45 -28.13 1.90
CA THR A 276 -32.31 -28.66 0.82
C THR A 276 -31.92 -28.08 -0.54
N LEU A 277 -31.72 -26.77 -0.63
CA LEU A 277 -31.28 -26.09 -1.86
C LEU A 277 -29.89 -26.55 -2.30
N LEU A 278 -28.94 -26.72 -1.38
CA LEU A 278 -27.59 -27.22 -1.73
C LEU A 278 -27.63 -28.64 -2.32
N ILE A 279 -28.53 -29.50 -1.84
CA ILE A 279 -28.73 -30.85 -2.41
C ILE A 279 -29.30 -30.74 -3.82
N ILE A 280 -30.36 -29.96 -4.01
CA ILE A 280 -30.99 -29.75 -5.32
C ILE A 280 -29.99 -29.17 -6.33
N LEU A 281 -29.20 -28.18 -5.91
CA LEU A 281 -28.18 -27.55 -6.76
C LEU A 281 -27.04 -28.51 -7.08
N GLY A 282 -26.62 -29.34 -6.12
CA GLY A 282 -25.67 -30.43 -6.34
C GLY A 282 -26.16 -31.42 -7.41
N LEU A 283 -27.44 -31.82 -7.35
CA LEU A 283 -28.06 -32.68 -8.35
C LEU A 283 -28.16 -32.01 -9.72
N LEU A 284 -28.51 -30.73 -9.78
CA LEU A 284 -28.56 -29.98 -11.04
C LEU A 284 -27.16 -29.86 -11.68
N LEU A 285 -26.13 -29.60 -10.86
CA LEU A 285 -24.74 -29.54 -11.30
C LEU A 285 -24.26 -30.87 -11.88
N THR A 286 -24.51 -31.98 -11.19
CA THR A 286 -24.10 -33.31 -11.66
C THR A 286 -24.91 -33.76 -12.87
N ALA A 287 -26.22 -33.54 -12.89
CA ALA A 287 -27.07 -33.89 -14.03
C ALA A 287 -26.67 -33.11 -15.29
N SER A 288 -26.44 -31.80 -15.17
CA SER A 288 -26.01 -30.96 -16.31
C SER A 288 -24.64 -31.38 -16.85
N PHE A 289 -23.72 -31.82 -15.97
CA PHE A 289 -22.42 -32.37 -16.38
C PHE A 289 -22.54 -33.72 -17.08
N GLN A 290 -23.40 -34.62 -16.59
CA GLN A 290 -23.64 -35.93 -17.22
C GLN A 290 -24.27 -35.80 -18.61
N VAL A 291 -25.26 -34.91 -18.75
CA VAL A 291 -25.90 -34.59 -20.03
C VAL A 291 -24.89 -34.05 -21.04
N THR A 292 -23.88 -33.33 -20.56
CA THR A 292 -22.79 -32.81 -21.41
C THR A 292 -21.88 -33.90 -21.95
N LEU A 293 -21.55 -34.91 -21.14
CA LEU A 293 -20.70 -36.03 -21.55
C LEU A 293 -21.43 -37.00 -22.50
N SER A 294 -22.76 -37.08 -22.38
CA SER A 294 -23.61 -37.95 -23.18
C SER A 294 -24.67 -37.13 -23.92
N PRO A 295 -24.27 -36.31 -24.92
CA PRO A 295 -25.22 -35.51 -25.67
C PRO A 295 -26.20 -36.40 -26.46
N PRO A 296 -27.40 -35.90 -26.80
CA PRO A 296 -28.36 -36.63 -27.62
C PRO A 296 -27.73 -37.11 -28.94
N GLY A 297 -27.89 -38.40 -29.27
CA GLY A 297 -27.22 -39.01 -30.42
C GLY A 297 -25.77 -39.43 -30.18
N GLY A 298 -25.23 -39.18 -28.98
CA GLY A 298 -23.92 -39.62 -28.55
C GLY A 298 -22.76 -38.82 -29.13
N VAL A 299 -21.57 -39.37 -28.92
CA VAL A 299 -20.32 -38.89 -29.53
C VAL A 299 -19.90 -39.87 -30.61
N VAL A 300 -19.26 -39.36 -31.66
CA VAL A 300 -18.73 -40.16 -32.76
C VAL A 300 -17.75 -41.18 -32.19
N GLN A 301 -18.07 -42.46 -32.35
CA GLN A 301 -17.20 -43.57 -31.99
C GLN A 301 -16.27 -43.87 -33.16
N GLY A 302 -15.01 -44.21 -32.86
CA GLY A 302 -14.00 -44.48 -33.88
C GLY A 302 -14.25 -45.82 -34.58
N GLU A 303 -15.17 -45.86 -35.54
CA GLU A 303 -15.22 -46.91 -36.53
C GLU A 303 -14.30 -46.56 -37.71
N ASN A 304 -13.72 -47.58 -38.36
CA ASN A 304 -12.68 -47.48 -39.38
C ASN A 304 -13.12 -46.66 -40.61
N PHE A 305 -13.05 -45.33 -40.54
CA PHE A 305 -13.15 -44.46 -41.70
C PHE A 305 -11.77 -44.27 -42.33
N SER A 306 -11.67 -44.65 -43.60
CA SER A 306 -10.48 -44.49 -44.42
C SER A 306 -10.12 -43.00 -44.54
N LYS A 307 -8.86 -42.69 -44.22
CA LYS A 307 -8.34 -41.33 -44.16
C LYS A 307 -8.37 -40.65 -45.54
N SER A 308 -9.12 -39.55 -45.68
CA SER A 308 -8.77 -38.48 -46.61
C SER A 308 -8.33 -37.25 -45.79
N LYS A 309 -7.04 -36.92 -45.87
CA LYS A 309 -6.44 -35.75 -45.22
C LYS A 309 -7.03 -34.46 -45.79
N GLY A 310 -7.44 -33.54 -44.90
CA GLY A 310 -7.41 -32.10 -45.18
C GLY A 310 -8.75 -31.36 -45.15
N ALA A 311 -9.39 -31.31 -43.98
CA ALA A 311 -10.28 -30.24 -43.50
C ALA A 311 -10.63 -30.57 -42.04
N TYR A 312 -11.18 -29.64 -41.26
CA TYR A 312 -11.71 -29.98 -39.93
C TYR A 312 -12.74 -31.11 -40.07
N ASP A 313 -12.33 -32.35 -39.75
CA ASP A 313 -13.19 -33.51 -39.85
C ASP A 313 -14.27 -33.40 -38.77
N ALA A 314 -15.49 -33.09 -39.21
CA ALA A 314 -16.69 -33.10 -38.36
C ALA A 314 -16.95 -34.49 -37.72
N ASN A 315 -16.23 -35.53 -38.17
CA ASN A 315 -16.35 -36.92 -37.75
C ASN A 315 -15.14 -37.43 -36.93
N ALA A 316 -14.35 -36.53 -36.32
CA ALA A 316 -13.31 -36.94 -35.39
C ALA A 316 -13.90 -37.66 -34.16
N PRO A 317 -13.28 -38.77 -33.69
CA PRO A 317 -13.80 -39.52 -32.55
C PRO A 317 -13.86 -38.64 -31.29
N GLY A 318 -14.97 -38.73 -30.55
CA GLY A 318 -15.24 -37.91 -29.36
C GLY A 318 -15.96 -36.58 -29.62
N LYS A 319 -16.26 -36.22 -30.87
CA LYS A 319 -17.13 -35.09 -31.22
C LYS A 319 -18.61 -35.46 -31.16
N SER A 320 -19.48 -34.50 -30.86
CA SER A 320 -20.92 -34.75 -30.84
C SER A 320 -21.45 -35.09 -32.23
N VAL A 321 -22.36 -36.07 -32.30
CA VAL A 321 -23.08 -36.45 -33.53
C VAL A 321 -24.13 -35.39 -33.93
N LEU A 322 -24.51 -34.49 -33.02
CA LEU A 322 -25.45 -33.42 -33.29
C LEU A 322 -24.88 -32.40 -34.30
N GLY A 323 -25.70 -32.03 -35.29
CA GLY A 323 -25.42 -30.88 -36.14
C GLY A 323 -25.31 -29.58 -35.33
N GLU A 324 -24.51 -28.64 -35.82
CA GLU A 324 -24.12 -27.40 -35.13
C GLU A 324 -25.29 -26.63 -34.48
N VAL A 325 -26.38 -26.42 -35.21
CA VAL A 325 -27.54 -25.67 -34.71
C VAL A 325 -28.24 -26.41 -33.57
N ASN A 326 -28.36 -27.73 -33.68
CA ASN A 326 -29.00 -28.56 -32.66
C ASN A 326 -28.10 -28.70 -31.43
N TYR A 327 -26.79 -28.79 -31.64
CA TYR A 327 -25.80 -28.77 -30.58
C TYR A 327 -25.90 -27.47 -29.76
N LEU A 328 -25.89 -26.31 -30.40
CA LEU A 328 -26.01 -25.03 -29.70
C LEU A 328 -27.36 -24.85 -28.99
N ARG A 329 -28.47 -25.25 -29.63
CA ARG A 329 -29.81 -25.21 -29.01
C ARG A 329 -29.91 -26.08 -27.75
N PHE A 330 -29.16 -27.17 -27.70
CA PHE A 330 -29.13 -28.07 -26.55
C PHE A 330 -28.16 -27.60 -25.46
N PHE A 331 -26.95 -27.19 -25.85
CA PHE A 331 -25.88 -26.88 -24.90
C PHE A 331 -26.02 -25.50 -24.26
N VAL A 332 -26.56 -24.49 -24.96
CA VAL A 332 -26.71 -23.14 -24.38
C VAL A 332 -27.64 -23.15 -23.15
N PRO A 333 -28.84 -23.77 -23.18
CA PRO A 333 -29.68 -23.91 -22.00
C PRO A 333 -29.03 -24.74 -20.89
N THR A 334 -28.41 -25.87 -21.22
CA THR A 334 -27.71 -26.74 -20.24
C THR A 334 -26.58 -25.98 -19.55
N TYR A 335 -25.82 -25.19 -20.30
CA TYR A 335 -24.77 -24.32 -19.76
C TYR A 335 -25.34 -23.27 -18.81
N PHE A 336 -26.46 -22.65 -19.18
CA PHE A 336 -27.13 -21.67 -18.32
C PHE A 336 -27.60 -22.29 -16.98
N VAL A 337 -28.18 -23.50 -17.04
CA VAL A 337 -28.60 -24.24 -15.83
C VAL A 337 -27.40 -24.55 -14.95
N PHE A 338 -26.32 -25.08 -15.52
CA PHE A 338 -25.08 -25.38 -14.78
C PHE A 338 -24.50 -24.13 -14.11
N MET A 339 -24.37 -23.03 -14.85
CA MET A 339 -23.79 -21.80 -14.31
C MET A 339 -24.66 -21.19 -13.22
N THR A 340 -25.98 -21.17 -13.41
CA THR A 340 -26.93 -20.70 -12.39
C THR A 340 -26.83 -21.54 -11.11
N ALA A 341 -26.79 -22.86 -11.25
CA ALA A 341 -26.65 -23.77 -10.12
C ALA A 341 -25.30 -23.59 -9.40
N PHE A 342 -24.22 -23.39 -10.15
CA PHE A 342 -22.88 -23.14 -9.66
C PHE A 342 -22.80 -21.84 -8.83
N PHE A 343 -23.33 -20.73 -9.36
CA PHE A 343 -23.32 -19.44 -8.66
C PHE A 343 -24.18 -19.46 -7.40
N LEU A 344 -25.36 -20.07 -7.44
CA LEU A 344 -26.22 -20.17 -6.27
C LEU A 344 -25.59 -21.07 -5.19
N THR A 345 -24.91 -22.15 -5.59
CA THR A 345 -24.12 -22.98 -4.67
C THR A 345 -23.03 -22.15 -4.01
N LEU A 346 -22.25 -21.38 -4.77
CA LEU A 346 -21.22 -20.48 -4.20
C LEU A 346 -21.81 -19.44 -3.23
N ALA A 347 -22.97 -18.88 -3.54
CA ALA A 347 -23.63 -17.87 -2.73
C ALA A 347 -24.09 -18.44 -1.37
N LEU A 348 -24.66 -19.66 -1.38
CA LEU A 348 -25.17 -20.35 -0.19
C LEU A 348 -24.05 -20.88 0.73
N LEU A 349 -22.79 -20.92 0.27
CA LEU A 349 -21.65 -21.38 1.06
C LEU A 349 -21.08 -20.32 2.03
N LYS A 350 -21.53 -19.06 1.97
CA LYS A 350 -21.03 -17.98 2.86
C LYS A 350 -21.05 -18.33 4.37
N PRO A 351 -22.11 -18.94 4.94
CA PRO A 351 -22.22 -19.17 6.38
C PRO A 351 -21.27 -20.25 6.92
N PHE A 352 -20.66 -21.05 6.05
CA PHE A 352 -19.79 -22.14 6.47
C PHE A 352 -18.41 -21.64 6.94
N PRO A 353 -17.71 -22.39 7.81
CA PRO A 353 -16.38 -22.05 8.28
C PRO A 353 -15.40 -21.78 7.13
N ILE A 354 -14.54 -20.77 7.30
CA ILE A 354 -13.66 -20.24 6.24
C ILE A 354 -12.81 -21.35 5.59
N GLY A 355 -12.26 -22.27 6.38
CA GLY A 355 -11.44 -23.38 5.88
C GLY A 355 -12.22 -24.35 4.99
N PHE A 356 -13.36 -24.85 5.49
CA PHE A 356 -14.24 -25.75 4.75
C PHE A 356 -14.81 -25.09 3.50
N ARG A 357 -15.28 -23.85 3.62
CA ARG A 357 -15.81 -23.04 2.53
C ARG A 357 -14.78 -22.88 1.41
N THR A 358 -13.54 -22.54 1.75
CA THR A 358 -12.48 -22.32 0.75
C THR A 358 -12.13 -23.63 0.02
N ALA A 359 -12.02 -24.75 0.74
CA ALA A 359 -11.77 -26.05 0.13
C ALA A 359 -12.87 -26.45 -0.85
N LEU A 360 -14.14 -26.29 -0.46
CA LEU A 360 -15.29 -26.60 -1.31
C LEU A 360 -15.40 -25.66 -2.52
N GLN A 361 -15.07 -24.38 -2.36
CA GLN A 361 -15.01 -23.42 -3.47
C GLN A 361 -13.92 -23.77 -4.50
N ILE A 362 -12.76 -24.26 -4.05
CA ILE A 362 -11.70 -24.72 -4.95
C ILE A 362 -12.18 -25.96 -5.72
N LEU A 363 -12.78 -26.93 -5.03
CA LEU A 363 -13.31 -28.14 -5.66
C LEU A 363 -14.37 -27.81 -6.71
N LEU A 364 -15.31 -26.93 -6.37
CA LEU A 364 -16.37 -26.49 -7.26
C LEU A 364 -15.81 -25.71 -8.46
N ALA A 365 -14.78 -24.88 -8.25
CA ALA A 365 -14.10 -24.16 -9.33
C ALA A 365 -13.42 -25.10 -10.33
N VAL A 366 -12.73 -26.14 -9.84
CA VAL A 366 -12.15 -27.19 -10.69
C VAL A 366 -13.24 -27.93 -11.45
N PHE A 367 -14.35 -28.26 -10.78
CA PHE A 367 -15.49 -28.94 -11.41
C PHE A 367 -16.11 -28.12 -12.55
N ALA A 368 -16.30 -26.81 -12.36
CA ALA A 368 -16.79 -25.92 -13.40
C ALA A 368 -15.80 -25.72 -14.56
N LEU A 369 -14.49 -25.74 -14.28
CA LEU A 369 -13.46 -25.74 -15.32
C LEU A 369 -13.53 -27.02 -16.17
N CYS A 370 -13.65 -28.19 -15.53
CA CYS A 370 -13.82 -29.46 -16.22
C CYS A 370 -15.07 -29.45 -17.10
N PHE A 371 -16.18 -28.89 -16.63
CA PHE A 371 -17.41 -28.76 -17.42
C PHE A 371 -17.19 -27.95 -18.69
N HIS A 372 -16.54 -26.79 -18.58
CA HIS A 372 -16.27 -25.93 -19.73
C HIS A 372 -15.33 -26.59 -20.76
N LEU A 373 -14.30 -27.28 -20.29
CA LEU A 373 -13.37 -28.02 -21.15
C LEU A 373 -14.07 -29.18 -21.87
N SER A 374 -14.93 -29.93 -21.17
CA SER A 374 -15.70 -31.03 -21.77
C SER A 374 -16.61 -30.55 -22.88
N ILE A 375 -17.36 -29.47 -22.68
CA ILE A 375 -18.24 -28.90 -23.72
C ILE A 375 -17.42 -28.43 -24.92
N SER A 376 -16.34 -27.69 -24.67
CA SER A 376 -15.47 -27.17 -25.74
C SER A 376 -14.81 -28.30 -26.54
N PHE A 377 -14.48 -29.42 -25.89
CA PHE A 377 -13.91 -30.59 -26.55
C PHE A 377 -14.94 -31.33 -27.41
N ILE A 378 -16.17 -31.53 -26.92
CA ILE A 378 -17.23 -32.29 -27.60
C ILE A 378 -17.84 -31.49 -28.77
N ALA A 379 -17.70 -30.17 -28.80
CA ALA A 379 -18.27 -29.30 -29.82
C ALA A 379 -17.88 -29.72 -31.26
N PRO A 380 -18.86 -29.82 -32.19
CA PRO A 380 -18.65 -30.35 -33.53
C PRO A 380 -17.92 -29.37 -34.47
N THR A 381 -18.05 -28.06 -34.23
CA THR A 381 -17.50 -27.00 -35.08
C THR A 381 -16.73 -25.97 -34.25
N LEU A 382 -15.78 -25.28 -34.89
CA LEU A 382 -15.05 -24.16 -34.29
C LEU A 382 -15.98 -23.00 -33.92
N LEU A 383 -17.01 -22.75 -34.72
CA LEU A 383 -18.00 -21.71 -34.46
C LEU A 383 -18.81 -22.02 -33.19
N ALA A 384 -19.18 -23.27 -32.94
CA ALA A 384 -19.82 -23.67 -31.69
C ALA A 384 -18.91 -23.41 -30.47
N VAL A 385 -17.61 -23.70 -30.58
CA VAL A 385 -16.61 -23.40 -29.53
C VAL A 385 -16.52 -21.90 -29.25
N ILE A 386 -16.50 -21.06 -30.29
CA ILE A 386 -16.45 -19.60 -30.15
C ILE A 386 -17.70 -19.09 -29.43
N ILE A 387 -18.90 -19.56 -29.82
CA ILE A 387 -20.15 -19.14 -29.20
C ILE A 387 -20.20 -19.55 -27.72
N ILE A 388 -19.78 -20.77 -27.38
CA ILE A 388 -19.68 -21.24 -25.99
C ILE A 388 -18.66 -20.42 -25.18
N SER A 389 -17.53 -20.04 -25.79
CA SER A 389 -16.54 -19.17 -25.16
C SER A 389 -17.10 -17.78 -24.86
N ILE A 390 -17.83 -17.17 -25.80
CA ILE A 390 -18.52 -15.87 -25.59
C ILE A 390 -19.54 -15.97 -24.45
N VAL A 391 -20.33 -17.04 -24.41
CA VAL A 391 -21.28 -17.28 -23.31
C VAL A 391 -20.54 -17.42 -21.98
N SER A 392 -19.41 -18.13 -21.95
CA SER A 392 -18.58 -18.30 -20.75
C SER A 392 -17.99 -16.98 -20.23
N MET A 393 -17.57 -16.10 -21.13
CA MET A 393 -17.04 -14.76 -20.81
C MET A 393 -18.04 -13.90 -20.04
N LEU A 394 -19.32 -13.97 -20.41
CA LEU A 394 -20.41 -13.26 -19.70
C LEU A 394 -20.53 -13.72 -18.24
N PHE A 395 -20.34 -15.01 -17.97
CA PHE A 395 -20.34 -15.55 -16.61
C PHE A 395 -19.04 -15.26 -15.84
N GLY A 396 -17.91 -15.09 -16.52
CA GLY A 396 -16.66 -14.61 -15.91
C GLY A 396 -16.83 -13.26 -15.20
N LEU A 397 -17.66 -12.37 -15.74
CA LEU A 397 -17.99 -11.08 -15.12
C LEU A 397 -18.75 -11.25 -13.78
N LEU A 398 -19.66 -12.21 -13.70
CA LEU A 398 -20.41 -12.55 -12.49
C LEU A 398 -19.50 -13.14 -11.40
N LEU A 399 -18.49 -13.92 -11.77
CA LEU A 399 -17.47 -14.42 -10.84
C LEU A 399 -16.64 -13.30 -10.21
N VAL A 400 -16.25 -12.31 -11.01
CA VAL A 400 -15.51 -11.13 -10.53
C VAL A 400 -16.36 -10.34 -9.53
N LEU A 401 -17.67 -10.18 -9.78
CA LEU A 401 -18.60 -9.54 -8.85
C LEU A 401 -18.71 -10.31 -7.52
N MET A 402 -18.76 -11.64 -7.54
CA MET A 402 -18.77 -12.48 -6.33
C MET A 402 -17.43 -12.50 -5.58
N GLY A 403 -16.33 -12.27 -6.28
CA GLY A 403 -15.01 -12.10 -5.68
C GLY A 403 -14.84 -10.80 -4.92
N ILE A 404 -15.35 -9.70 -5.49
CA ILE A 404 -15.30 -8.38 -4.86
C ILE A 404 -16.14 -8.35 -3.57
N THR A 405 -17.21 -9.13 -3.50
CA THR A 405 -18.09 -9.26 -2.33
C THR A 405 -17.58 -10.25 -1.28
N ASN A 406 -16.33 -10.75 -1.43
CA ASN A 406 -15.70 -11.78 -0.58
C ASN A 406 -16.53 -13.07 -0.43
N ARG A 407 -17.45 -13.35 -1.37
CA ARG A 407 -18.24 -14.59 -1.39
C ARG A 407 -17.40 -15.76 -1.85
N VAL A 408 -16.46 -15.51 -2.75
CA VAL A 408 -15.63 -16.50 -3.42
C VAL A 408 -14.16 -16.23 -3.11
N SER A 409 -13.38 -17.27 -2.83
CA SER A 409 -11.96 -17.12 -2.53
C SER A 409 -11.18 -16.52 -3.70
N LYS A 410 -10.16 -15.71 -3.40
CA LYS A 410 -9.24 -15.16 -4.44
C LYS A 410 -8.60 -16.26 -5.29
N LEU A 411 -8.35 -17.43 -4.68
CA LEU A 411 -7.76 -18.58 -5.34
C LEU A 411 -8.73 -19.22 -6.34
N SER A 412 -10.00 -19.42 -6.00
CA SER A 412 -11.00 -19.98 -6.93
C SER A 412 -11.29 -19.02 -8.10
N ILE A 413 -11.25 -17.71 -7.88
CA ILE A 413 -11.35 -16.71 -8.98
C ILE A 413 -10.15 -16.83 -9.92
N SER A 414 -8.95 -17.04 -9.37
CA SER A 414 -7.74 -17.24 -10.17
C SER A 414 -7.80 -18.53 -10.99
N ILE A 415 -8.28 -19.63 -10.41
CA ILE A 415 -8.42 -20.94 -11.08
C ILE A 415 -9.42 -20.85 -12.25
N LEU A 416 -10.60 -20.25 -12.04
CA LEU A 416 -11.61 -20.09 -13.08
C LEU A 416 -11.24 -19.02 -14.11
N GLY A 417 -10.63 -17.91 -13.67
CA GLY A 417 -10.21 -16.82 -14.53
C GLY A 417 -9.14 -17.24 -15.54
N PHE A 418 -8.19 -18.08 -15.12
CA PHE A 418 -7.15 -18.61 -16.01
C PHE A 418 -7.71 -19.54 -17.10
N GLY A 419 -8.79 -20.27 -16.81
CA GLY A 419 -9.42 -21.21 -17.75
C GLY A 419 -10.51 -20.62 -18.65
N LEU A 420 -11.25 -19.61 -18.20
CA LEU A 420 -12.40 -19.05 -18.94
C LEU A 420 -12.08 -17.75 -19.68
N CYS A 421 -11.15 -16.92 -19.18
CA CYS A 421 -10.78 -15.65 -19.81
C CYS A 421 -9.41 -15.10 -19.34
N PRO A 422 -8.32 -15.35 -20.09
CA PRO A 422 -7.00 -14.88 -19.70
C PRO A 422 -6.84 -13.33 -19.73
N TRP A 423 -7.68 -12.62 -20.50
CA TRP A 423 -7.49 -11.18 -20.77
C TRP A 423 -8.19 -10.26 -19.78
N ILE A 424 -9.35 -10.64 -19.23
CA ILE A 424 -10.16 -9.75 -18.36
C ILE A 424 -9.55 -9.60 -16.95
N LEU A 425 -8.69 -10.52 -16.52
CA LEU A 425 -8.07 -10.47 -15.18
C LEU A 425 -6.87 -9.49 -15.09
N ILE A 426 -6.35 -9.01 -16.22
CA ILE A 426 -5.15 -8.16 -16.30
C ILE A 426 -5.37 -6.76 -15.69
N PHE A 427 -6.62 -6.31 -15.56
CA PHE A 427 -6.93 -4.92 -15.18
C PHE A 427 -7.27 -4.70 -13.70
N LEU A 428 -7.61 -5.74 -12.93
CA LEU A 428 -8.29 -5.56 -11.62
C LEU A 428 -7.52 -6.04 -10.38
N LEU A 429 -6.40 -6.75 -10.50
CA LEU A 429 -5.66 -7.27 -9.34
C LEU A 429 -4.22 -6.74 -9.33
N ASN A 430 -4.04 -5.64 -8.62
CA ASN A 430 -2.83 -4.80 -8.63
C ASN A 430 -1.81 -5.18 -7.53
N GLU A 431 -1.54 -6.46 -7.27
CA GLU A 431 -0.51 -6.89 -6.30
C GLU A 431 0.21 -8.23 -6.59
N PHE A 432 0.19 -8.76 -7.82
CA PHE A 432 0.90 -10.02 -8.11
C PHE A 432 1.62 -9.93 -9.46
N TRP A 433 2.84 -9.37 -9.47
CA TRP A 433 3.61 -9.16 -10.69
C TRP A 433 4.79 -10.12 -10.89
N GLU A 434 5.10 -11.03 -9.95
CA GLU A 434 6.28 -11.91 -10.10
C GLU A 434 6.01 -13.29 -10.73
N VAL A 435 4.75 -13.68 -10.97
CA VAL A 435 4.43 -14.95 -11.68
C VAL A 435 3.88 -14.68 -13.10
N THR A 436 3.56 -13.43 -13.41
CA THR A 436 2.78 -13.02 -14.58
C THR A 436 3.59 -13.02 -15.87
N ILE A 437 4.90 -12.78 -15.82
CA ILE A 437 5.77 -12.79 -17.01
C ILE A 437 5.96 -14.23 -17.53
N LEU A 438 6.04 -15.22 -16.63
CA LEU A 438 6.26 -16.63 -16.99
C LEU A 438 5.01 -17.25 -17.63
N ILE A 439 3.83 -16.87 -17.15
CA ILE A 439 2.54 -17.33 -17.67
C ILE A 439 2.20 -16.63 -18.99
N VAL A 440 2.46 -15.32 -19.12
CA VAL A 440 2.27 -14.57 -20.38
C VAL A 440 3.23 -15.08 -21.45
N GLY A 441 4.49 -15.41 -21.10
CA GLY A 441 5.43 -16.05 -22.02
C GLY A 441 4.98 -17.44 -22.49
N TYR A 442 4.41 -18.25 -21.58
CA TYR A 442 3.90 -19.58 -21.91
C TYR A 442 2.61 -19.53 -22.76
N CYS A 443 1.72 -18.57 -22.51
CA CYS A 443 0.48 -18.39 -23.30
C CYS A 443 0.75 -17.74 -24.68
N LEU A 444 1.72 -16.84 -24.80
CA LEU A 444 2.16 -16.32 -26.11
C LEU A 444 2.85 -17.41 -26.94
N TYR A 445 3.67 -18.25 -26.31
CA TYR A 445 4.23 -19.44 -26.95
C TYR A 445 3.12 -20.39 -27.45
N PHE A 446 2.07 -20.60 -26.66
CA PHE A 446 0.92 -21.44 -27.00
C PHE A 446 0.10 -20.89 -28.20
N MET A 447 -0.14 -19.58 -28.24
CA MET A 447 -0.81 -18.91 -29.38
C MET A 447 0.01 -18.99 -30.68
N ILE A 448 1.34 -18.86 -30.60
CA ILE A 448 2.24 -18.95 -31.75
C ILE A 448 2.29 -20.38 -32.31
N VAL A 449 2.25 -21.40 -31.46
CA VAL A 449 2.24 -22.81 -31.87
C VAL A 449 0.88 -23.21 -32.49
N PHE A 450 -0.23 -22.63 -32.03
CA PHE A 450 -1.58 -22.94 -32.55
C PHE A 450 -1.86 -22.35 -33.95
N LEU A 451 -1.23 -21.22 -34.29
CA LEU A 451 -1.26 -20.64 -35.63
C LEU A 451 -0.37 -21.41 -36.65
N GLY A 452 0.45 -22.36 -36.17
CA GLY A 452 1.44 -23.09 -36.97
C GLY A 452 1.00 -24.45 -37.54
N GLY A 453 -0.24 -24.90 -37.32
CA GLY A 453 -0.84 -26.00 -38.10
C GLY A 453 -0.26 -27.41 -37.90
N SER A 454 0.01 -27.86 -36.66
CA SER A 454 0.46 -29.24 -36.39
C SER A 454 -0.43 -30.00 -35.39
N ASP A 455 -0.56 -31.33 -35.63
CA ASP A 455 -1.43 -32.33 -34.99
C ASP A 455 -1.54 -32.24 -33.43
N PRO A 456 -2.75 -32.25 -32.83
CA PRO A 456 -2.97 -31.96 -31.40
C PRO A 456 -2.85 -33.17 -30.44
N ARG A 457 -2.59 -34.38 -30.94
CA ARG A 457 -2.67 -35.64 -30.15
C ARG A 457 -1.61 -35.81 -29.04
N PRO A 458 -0.32 -35.44 -29.23
CA PRO A 458 0.68 -35.53 -28.14
C PRO A 458 0.47 -34.49 -27.03
N LEU A 459 -0.32 -33.43 -27.31
CA LEU A 459 -0.50 -32.29 -26.40
C LEU A 459 -1.49 -32.58 -25.27
N ILE A 460 -2.53 -33.37 -25.54
CA ILE A 460 -3.54 -33.73 -24.53
C ILE A 460 -2.87 -34.55 -23.42
N GLU A 461 -2.00 -35.49 -23.76
CA GLU A 461 -1.23 -36.24 -22.76
C GLU A 461 -0.28 -35.34 -21.97
N SER A 462 0.44 -34.40 -22.60
CA SER A 462 1.34 -33.50 -21.89
C SER A 462 0.63 -32.50 -20.95
N SER A 463 -0.58 -32.04 -21.33
CA SER A 463 -1.41 -31.17 -20.49
C SER A 463 -2.05 -31.91 -19.30
N ILE A 464 -2.38 -33.19 -19.48
CA ILE A 464 -2.80 -34.08 -18.39
C ILE A 464 -1.62 -34.36 -17.46
N PHE A 465 -0.41 -34.61 -17.98
CA PHE A 465 0.79 -34.81 -17.16
C PHE A 465 1.18 -33.56 -16.38
N LEU A 466 1.11 -32.37 -16.98
CA LEU A 466 1.40 -31.10 -16.29
C LEU A 466 0.33 -30.75 -15.26
N GLY A 467 -0.95 -31.04 -15.57
CA GLY A 467 -2.07 -30.92 -14.64
C GLY A 467 -1.95 -31.89 -13.46
N CYS A 468 -1.59 -33.15 -13.70
CA CYS A 468 -1.31 -34.15 -12.68
C CYS A 468 -0.07 -33.79 -11.84
N TRP A 469 0.98 -33.25 -12.46
CA TRP A 469 2.19 -32.79 -11.76
C TRP A 469 1.90 -31.58 -10.86
N LEU A 470 1.14 -30.60 -11.35
CA LEU A 470 0.65 -29.46 -10.55
C LEU A 470 -0.28 -29.93 -9.43
N PHE A 471 -1.17 -30.89 -9.69
CA PHE A 471 -2.05 -31.49 -8.69
C PHE A 471 -1.27 -32.21 -7.59
N ILE A 472 -0.27 -33.03 -7.93
CA ILE A 472 0.60 -33.73 -6.97
C ILE A 472 1.46 -32.74 -6.17
N SER A 473 1.95 -31.68 -6.80
CA SER A 473 2.76 -30.64 -6.14
C SER A 473 1.90 -29.79 -5.17
N LEU A 474 0.66 -29.45 -5.57
CA LEU A 474 -0.32 -28.79 -4.71
C LEU A 474 -0.77 -29.69 -3.55
N CYS A 475 -0.98 -30.98 -3.79
CA CYS A 475 -1.27 -31.96 -2.73
C CYS A 475 -0.11 -32.07 -1.74
N ARG A 476 1.16 -32.11 -2.20
CA ARG A 476 2.34 -32.09 -1.32
C ARG A 476 2.45 -30.80 -0.50
N PHE A 477 2.12 -29.65 -1.08
CA PHE A 477 2.11 -28.37 -0.39
C PHE A 477 1.00 -28.30 0.68
N CYS A 478 -0.22 -28.76 0.35
CA CYS A 478 -1.33 -28.86 1.28
C CYS A 478 -1.05 -29.85 2.42
N ILE A 479 -0.43 -31.00 2.15
CA ILE A 479 0.00 -31.96 3.17
C ILE A 479 1.05 -31.34 4.10
N LYS A 480 2.03 -30.60 3.57
CA LYS A 480 3.03 -29.88 4.39
C LYS A 480 2.39 -28.82 5.29
N GLN A 481 1.41 -28.06 4.81
CA GLN A 481 0.70 -27.06 5.62
C GLN A 481 -0.24 -27.70 6.65
N CYS A 482 -0.87 -28.83 6.34
CA CYS A 482 -1.68 -29.59 7.29
C CYS A 482 -0.80 -30.21 8.40
N CYS A 483 0.34 -30.80 8.05
CA CYS A 483 1.29 -31.34 9.05
C CYS A 483 1.89 -30.24 9.95
N ALA A 484 2.14 -29.04 9.41
CA ALA A 484 2.62 -27.90 10.20
C ALA A 484 1.59 -27.35 11.19
N ARG A 485 0.28 -27.56 10.95
CA ARG A 485 -0.82 -27.14 11.84
C ARG A 485 -1.25 -28.20 12.85
N CYS A 486 -0.89 -29.46 12.66
CA CYS A 486 -1.14 -30.53 13.64
C CYS A 486 -0.02 -30.67 14.69
N ASN A 487 1.14 -30.04 14.46
CA ASN A 487 2.27 -30.01 15.40
C ASN A 487 2.42 -28.66 16.15
N SER A 488 1.40 -27.80 16.09
CA SER A 488 1.24 -26.56 16.87
C SER A 488 -0.10 -26.59 17.58
#